data_AF-A0A1G0X347-F1
#
_entry.id   AF-A0A1G0X347-F1
#
_cell.length_a   1.000
_cell.length_b   1.000
_cell.length_c   1.000
_cell.angle_alpha   90.00
_cell.angle_beta   90.00
_cell.angle_gamma   90.00
#
_symmetry.space_group_name_H-M   'P 1'
#
loop_
_entity.id
_entity.type
_entity.pdbx_description
1 polymer ?
#
loop_
_entity_poly.entity_id
_entity_poly.type
_entity_poly.pdbx_seq_one_letter_code
_entity_poly.pdbx_strand_id
1 'polypeptide(L)'
;MKSVIVIPARYQSTRLPGKPLALINGKTMLERVVRISESVAAKVKNVSVLVATDDERILKHCDLLAVASIFTSPDLLTGTDRVAEAIRLSGDNPDFILNMQGDAPLTPPDFLIDMINAFGNQPCDVITPVTRLTWDELDKLRNSKLTTPFSGTTAVFNEETGRAYWFSKNIIPAIRKEIGLRNNSGKSPVYRHIGLYGYSKMMLMKYSTLKENFYENLEGLEQLRLLEQGYDIRCVTVDYKGRANMSGVDSYEDITRAEMLIQKHGELI
;
A
#
# COMPACT_ATOMS: atom_id res chain seq x y z
N MET A 1 -17.90 -12.42 4.27
CA MET A 1 -16.78 -12.13 3.38
C MET A 1 -15.53 -12.79 3.91
N LYS A 2 -14.81 -13.52 3.07
CA LYS A 2 -13.48 -14.06 3.34
C LYS A 2 -12.43 -13.14 2.75
N SER A 3 -11.40 -12.78 3.52
CA SER A 3 -10.32 -11.92 3.07
C SER A 3 -8.95 -12.52 3.35
N VAL A 4 -7.99 -12.24 2.47
CA VAL A 4 -6.60 -12.64 2.66
C VAL A 4 -5.72 -11.41 2.52
N ILE A 5 -4.87 -11.17 3.51
CA ILE A 5 -3.78 -10.20 3.41
C ILE A 5 -2.57 -10.94 2.85
N VAL A 6 -2.15 -10.57 1.64
CA VAL A 6 -1.00 -11.19 0.98
C VAL A 6 0.18 -10.21 1.01
N ILE A 7 1.31 -10.69 1.51
CA ILE A 7 2.56 -9.92 1.64
C ILE A 7 3.57 -10.42 0.60
N PRO A 8 3.74 -9.74 -0.55
CA PRO A 8 4.79 -10.11 -1.50
C PRO A 8 6.17 -9.71 -0.95
N ALA A 9 7.10 -10.66 -0.93
CA ALA A 9 8.47 -10.47 -0.44
C ALA A 9 9.50 -11.03 -1.43
N ARG A 10 10.34 -10.16 -2.00
CA ARG A 10 11.46 -10.48 -2.90
C ARG A 10 12.78 -10.36 -2.18
N TYR A 11 13.66 -11.34 -2.32
CA TYR A 11 15.03 -11.20 -1.82
C TYR A 11 15.85 -10.24 -2.69
N GLN A 12 15.67 -10.33 -4.01
CA GLN A 12 16.38 -9.50 -4.97
C GLN A 12 15.85 -8.08 -4.94
N SER A 13 16.67 -7.17 -4.43
CA SER A 13 16.47 -5.73 -4.48
C SER A 13 17.82 -5.10 -4.80
N THR A 14 17.87 -4.24 -5.82
CA THR A 14 19.10 -3.61 -6.29
C THR A 14 19.65 -2.59 -5.30
N ARG A 15 18.76 -1.87 -4.62
CA ARG A 15 19.10 -0.80 -3.66
C ARG A 15 19.36 -1.32 -2.25
N LEU A 16 18.73 -2.43 -1.87
CA LEU A 16 18.84 -3.03 -0.54
C LEU A 16 18.77 -4.57 -0.65
N PRO A 17 19.89 -5.27 -0.90
CA PRO A 17 19.91 -6.72 -1.03
C PRO A 17 19.38 -7.41 0.24
N GLY A 18 18.51 -8.41 0.09
CA GLY A 18 17.93 -9.12 1.24
C GLY A 18 16.95 -8.25 2.07
N LYS A 19 16.43 -7.17 1.47
CA LYS A 19 15.51 -6.19 2.08
C LYS A 19 14.46 -6.77 3.04
N PRO A 20 13.69 -7.82 2.71
CA PRO A 20 12.70 -8.39 3.65
C PRO A 20 13.31 -8.91 4.96
N LEU A 21 14.56 -9.35 4.93
CA LEU A 21 15.30 -9.88 6.08
C LEU A 21 16.18 -8.81 6.76
N ALA A 22 16.25 -7.60 6.21
CA ALA A 22 16.98 -6.49 6.83
C ALA A 22 16.37 -6.15 8.20
N LEU A 23 17.24 -5.89 9.18
CA LEU A 23 16.82 -5.56 10.54
C LEU A 23 16.44 -4.09 10.64
N ILE A 24 15.36 -3.84 11.37
CA ILE A 24 14.90 -2.52 11.80
C ILE A 24 14.65 -2.65 13.31
N ASN A 25 15.49 -2.05 14.15
CA ASN A 25 15.44 -2.16 15.61
C ASN A 25 15.29 -3.63 16.09
N GLY A 26 16.13 -4.52 15.58
CA GLY A 26 16.23 -5.92 16.01
C GLY A 26 15.15 -6.89 15.50
N LYS A 27 14.20 -6.41 14.67
CA LYS A 27 13.22 -7.27 13.96
C LYS A 27 13.41 -7.16 12.46
N THR A 28 13.17 -8.23 11.72
CA THR A 28 13.25 -8.14 10.25
C THR A 28 12.13 -7.27 9.71
N MET A 29 12.35 -6.64 8.55
CA MET A 29 11.32 -5.87 7.86
C MET A 29 10.06 -6.69 7.63
N LEU A 30 10.21 -7.94 7.18
CA LEU A 30 9.09 -8.86 6.96
C LEU A 30 8.34 -9.19 8.26
N GLU A 31 9.06 -9.47 9.35
CA GLU A 31 8.43 -9.72 10.66
C GLU A 31 7.53 -8.56 11.08
N ARG A 32 7.96 -7.31 10.87
CA ARG A 32 7.17 -6.12 11.20
C ARG A 32 5.87 -6.07 10.40
N VAL A 33 5.93 -6.32 9.09
CA VAL A 33 4.76 -6.33 8.20
C VAL A 33 3.82 -7.50 8.52
N VAL A 34 4.36 -8.68 8.82
CA VAL A 34 3.58 -9.85 9.24
C VAL A 34 2.83 -9.54 10.53
N ARG A 35 3.50 -9.03 11.56
CA ARG A 35 2.85 -8.73 12.85
C ARG A 35 1.74 -7.67 12.72
N ILE A 36 1.93 -6.66 11.86
CA ILE A 36 0.86 -5.70 11.52
C ILE A 36 -0.35 -6.45 10.93
N SER A 37 -0.11 -7.29 9.92
CA SER A 37 -1.16 -8.04 9.22
C SER A 37 -1.89 -9.03 10.14
N GLU A 38 -1.17 -9.72 11.01
CA GLU A 38 -1.74 -10.63 12.02
C GLU A 38 -2.56 -9.89 13.07
N SER A 39 -2.12 -8.69 13.50
CA SER A 39 -2.90 -7.86 14.43
C SER A 39 -4.26 -7.46 13.85
N VAL A 40 -4.35 -7.32 12.52
CA VAL A 40 -5.60 -7.07 11.79
C VAL A 40 -6.43 -8.35 11.74
N ALA A 41 -5.81 -9.48 11.37
CA ALA A 41 -6.48 -10.77 11.32
C ALA A 41 -7.08 -11.21 12.68
N ALA A 42 -6.44 -10.82 13.79
CA ALA A 42 -6.96 -11.04 15.13
C ALA A 42 -8.17 -10.17 15.48
N LYS A 43 -8.32 -9.00 14.85
CA LYS A 43 -9.40 -8.03 15.13
C LYS A 43 -10.58 -8.12 14.16
N VAL A 44 -10.36 -8.66 12.97
CA VAL A 44 -11.36 -8.75 11.90
C VAL A 44 -11.66 -10.21 11.58
N LYS A 45 -12.94 -10.58 11.59
CA LYS A 45 -13.36 -11.96 11.33
C LYS A 45 -13.05 -12.38 9.89
N ASN A 46 -12.69 -13.65 9.70
CA ASN A 46 -12.45 -14.29 8.40
C ASN A 46 -11.36 -13.62 7.57
N VAL A 47 -10.32 -13.11 8.24
CA VAL A 47 -9.11 -12.59 7.61
C VAL A 47 -7.96 -13.54 7.90
N SER A 48 -7.23 -13.96 6.88
CA SER A 48 -5.97 -14.70 7.02
C SER A 48 -4.79 -13.90 6.44
N VAL A 49 -3.57 -14.29 6.81
CA VAL A 49 -2.32 -13.67 6.35
C VAL A 49 -1.51 -14.71 5.59
N LEU A 50 -0.91 -14.29 4.48
CA LEU A 50 -0.10 -15.14 3.60
C LEU A 50 1.12 -14.36 3.09
N VAL A 51 2.32 -14.93 3.22
CA VAL A 51 3.52 -14.38 2.58
C VAL A 51 3.75 -15.06 1.22
N ALA A 52 4.04 -14.27 0.20
CA ALA A 52 4.34 -14.78 -1.15
C ALA A 52 5.79 -14.45 -1.52
N THR A 53 6.62 -15.46 -1.74
CA THR A 53 8.06 -15.27 -1.97
C THR A 53 8.62 -16.25 -3.00
N ASP A 54 9.72 -15.87 -3.64
CA ASP A 54 10.50 -16.65 -4.59
C ASP A 54 11.84 -17.11 -4.01
N ASP A 55 12.04 -16.98 -2.69
CA ASP A 55 13.32 -17.23 -2.03
C ASP A 55 13.18 -18.15 -0.80
N GLU A 56 13.96 -19.23 -0.77
CA GLU A 56 13.95 -20.20 0.32
C GLU A 56 14.36 -19.62 1.68
N ARG A 57 15.20 -18.58 1.71
CA ARG A 57 15.60 -17.95 2.98
C ARG A 57 14.42 -17.21 3.59
N ILE A 58 13.58 -16.60 2.75
CA ILE A 58 12.36 -15.94 3.20
C ILE A 58 11.34 -16.97 3.66
N LEU A 59 11.18 -18.11 2.96
CA LEU A 59 10.33 -19.22 3.45
C LEU A 59 10.77 -19.71 4.83
N LYS A 60 12.06 -20.02 5.01
CA LYS A 60 12.60 -20.46 6.31
C LYS A 60 12.35 -19.42 7.40
N HIS A 61 12.45 -18.12 7.08
CA HIS A 61 12.09 -17.06 8.01
C HIS A 61 10.60 -17.04 8.33
N CYS A 62 9.72 -17.30 7.37
CA CYS A 62 8.27 -17.41 7.61
C CYS A 62 7.95 -18.60 8.54
N ASP A 63 8.64 -19.74 8.40
CA ASP A 63 8.49 -20.88 9.29
C ASP A 63 8.83 -20.51 10.74
N LEU A 64 9.91 -19.74 10.96
CA LEU A 64 10.29 -19.23 12.28
C LEU A 64 9.25 -18.26 12.86
N LEU A 65 8.58 -17.48 12.00
CA LEU A 65 7.49 -16.58 12.38
C LEU A 65 6.14 -17.30 12.55
N ALA A 66 6.05 -18.58 12.18
CA ALA A 66 4.81 -19.35 12.13
C ALA A 66 3.72 -18.71 11.25
N VAL A 67 4.11 -18.00 10.18
CA VAL A 67 3.18 -17.39 9.21
C VAL A 67 3.06 -18.25 7.96
N ALA A 68 1.85 -18.42 7.44
CA ALA A 68 1.63 -19.14 6.19
C ALA A 68 2.39 -18.47 5.04
N SER A 69 3.07 -19.27 4.23
CA SER A 69 3.85 -18.76 3.10
C SER A 69 3.73 -19.67 1.88
N ILE A 70 3.85 -19.08 0.68
CA ILE A 70 3.83 -19.78 -0.60
C ILE A 70 5.06 -19.39 -1.41
N PHE A 71 5.71 -20.41 -1.97
CA PHE A 71 6.74 -20.23 -2.98
C PHE A 71 6.10 -19.90 -4.33
N THR A 72 6.43 -18.74 -4.88
CA THR A 72 5.96 -18.20 -6.17
C THR A 72 7.09 -18.23 -7.19
N SER A 73 6.74 -18.14 -8.48
CA SER A 73 7.69 -18.09 -9.57
C SER A 73 8.62 -16.88 -9.45
N PRO A 74 9.94 -17.06 -9.67
CA PRO A 74 10.91 -15.97 -9.71
C PRO A 74 10.73 -15.06 -10.94
N ASP A 75 10.08 -15.54 -12.00
CA ASP A 75 9.94 -14.82 -13.29
C ASP A 75 8.84 -13.75 -13.26
N LEU A 76 8.11 -13.62 -12.15
CA LEU A 76 7.07 -12.61 -12.03
C LEU A 76 7.68 -11.22 -11.97
N LEU A 77 7.14 -10.28 -12.74
CA LEU A 77 7.69 -8.92 -12.83
C LEU A 77 7.24 -8.05 -11.66
N THR A 78 5.95 -8.10 -11.30
CA THR A 78 5.36 -7.19 -10.33
C THR A 78 5.04 -7.85 -8.99
N GLY A 79 4.83 -7.04 -7.95
CA GLY A 79 4.31 -7.52 -6.66
C GLY A 79 2.88 -8.03 -6.79
N THR A 80 2.06 -7.39 -7.63
CA THR A 80 0.66 -7.76 -7.84
C THR A 80 0.52 -9.13 -8.54
N ASP A 81 1.35 -9.43 -9.53
CA ASP A 81 1.36 -10.76 -10.18
C ASP A 81 1.72 -11.88 -9.21
N ARG A 82 2.62 -11.58 -8.27
CA ARG A 82 2.99 -12.51 -7.20
C ARG A 82 1.84 -12.78 -6.24
N VAL A 83 1.10 -11.75 -5.89
CA VAL A 83 -0.12 -11.91 -5.08
C VAL A 83 -1.15 -12.75 -5.83
N ALA A 84 -1.35 -12.51 -7.14
CA ALA A 84 -2.26 -13.30 -7.96
C ALA A 84 -1.84 -14.79 -8.04
N GLU A 85 -0.54 -15.07 -8.23
CA GLU A 85 -0.04 -16.44 -8.25
C GLU A 85 -0.16 -17.14 -6.90
N ALA A 86 0.20 -16.46 -5.80
CA ALA A 86 0.07 -17.04 -4.46
C ALA A 86 -1.38 -17.42 -4.14
N ILE A 87 -2.35 -16.59 -4.52
CA ILE A 87 -3.77 -16.91 -4.36
C ILE A 87 -4.16 -18.13 -5.21
N ARG A 88 -3.68 -18.26 -6.45
CA ARG A 88 -3.92 -19.47 -7.27
C ARG A 88 -3.34 -20.72 -6.62
N LEU A 89 -2.08 -20.67 -6.18
CA LEU A 89 -1.37 -21.80 -5.58
C LEU A 89 -1.94 -22.21 -4.22
N SER A 90 -2.47 -21.25 -3.45
CA SER A 90 -3.07 -21.52 -2.14
C SER A 90 -4.32 -22.41 -2.20
N GLY A 91 -4.95 -22.52 -3.37
CA GLY A 91 -6.28 -23.12 -3.52
C GLY A 91 -7.40 -22.31 -2.86
N ASP A 92 -7.09 -21.13 -2.31
CA ASP A 92 -8.07 -20.30 -1.62
C ASP A 92 -9.01 -19.57 -2.61
N ASN A 93 -10.21 -19.28 -2.15
CA ASN A 93 -11.23 -18.52 -2.84
C ASN A 93 -11.72 -17.34 -2.00
N PRO A 94 -10.84 -16.36 -1.67
CA PRO A 94 -11.27 -15.18 -0.95
C PRO A 94 -12.12 -14.26 -1.82
N ASP A 95 -13.02 -13.52 -1.18
CA ASP A 95 -13.78 -12.46 -1.82
C ASP A 95 -12.89 -11.22 -2.04
N PHE A 96 -11.99 -10.96 -1.08
CA PHE A 96 -11.14 -9.79 -1.02
C PHE A 96 -9.67 -10.15 -0.74
N ILE A 97 -8.76 -9.57 -1.52
CA ILE A 97 -7.31 -9.76 -1.38
C ILE A 97 -6.68 -8.40 -1.11
N LEU A 98 -6.04 -8.24 0.04
CA LEU A 98 -5.29 -7.04 0.39
C LEU A 98 -3.80 -7.27 0.09
N ASN A 99 -3.26 -6.56 -0.89
CA ASN A 99 -1.85 -6.60 -1.29
C ASN A 99 -1.01 -5.69 -0.39
N MET A 100 -0.59 -6.22 0.76
CA MET A 100 0.20 -5.50 1.76
C MET A 100 1.68 -5.54 1.42
N GLN A 101 2.26 -4.41 0.99
CA GLN A 101 3.66 -4.38 0.57
C GLN A 101 4.61 -4.86 1.68
N GLY A 102 5.50 -5.80 1.35
CA GLY A 102 6.48 -6.36 2.29
C GLY A 102 7.54 -5.36 2.77
N ASP A 103 7.52 -4.14 2.25
CA ASP A 103 8.46 -3.07 2.55
C ASP A 103 7.86 -1.87 3.28
N ALA A 104 6.61 -2.01 3.74
CA ALA A 104 5.90 -0.97 4.45
C ALA A 104 5.72 -1.33 5.94
N PRO A 105 6.81 -1.43 6.73
CA PRO A 105 6.76 -1.87 8.13
C PRO A 105 6.11 -0.86 9.07
N LEU A 106 5.70 0.31 8.55
CA LEU A 106 5.06 1.39 9.29
C LEU A 106 3.67 1.75 8.77
N THR A 107 3.02 0.86 8.01
CA THR A 107 1.62 1.04 7.64
C THR A 107 0.71 0.82 8.85
N PRO A 108 -0.10 1.81 9.25
CA PRO A 108 -1.01 1.65 10.38
C PRO A 108 -2.01 0.49 10.19
N PRO A 109 -2.19 -0.41 11.20
CA PRO A 109 -3.13 -1.52 11.11
C PRO A 109 -4.58 -1.09 10.82
N ASP A 110 -4.99 0.09 11.29
CA ASP A 110 -6.33 0.61 11.04
C ASP A 110 -6.56 0.96 9.57
N PHE A 111 -5.53 1.21 8.77
CA PHE A 111 -5.72 1.42 7.32
C PHE A 111 -6.18 0.13 6.64
N LEU A 112 -5.58 -1.00 7.01
CA LEU A 112 -5.96 -2.32 6.50
C LEU A 112 -7.39 -2.66 6.95
N ILE A 113 -7.72 -2.39 8.22
CA ILE A 113 -9.07 -2.58 8.77
C ILE A 113 -10.09 -1.74 8.01
N ASP A 114 -9.82 -0.45 7.80
CA ASP A 114 -10.72 0.47 7.10
C ASP A 114 -10.96 0.02 5.65
N MET A 115 -9.94 -0.46 4.95
CA MET A 115 -10.08 -1.01 3.61
C MET A 115 -10.91 -2.30 3.57
N ILE A 116 -10.65 -3.25 4.49
CA ILE A 116 -11.41 -4.50 4.58
C ILE A 116 -12.89 -4.20 4.87
N ASN A 117 -13.16 -3.29 5.81
CA ASN A 117 -14.52 -2.88 6.16
C ASN A 117 -15.21 -2.16 5.00
N ALA A 118 -14.52 -1.23 4.32
CA ALA A 118 -15.07 -0.49 3.19
C ALA A 118 -15.45 -1.43 2.04
N PHE A 119 -14.62 -2.42 1.72
CA PHE A 119 -14.97 -3.44 0.74
C PHE A 119 -16.13 -4.32 1.22
N GLY A 120 -16.14 -4.74 2.48
CA GLY A 120 -17.22 -5.56 3.04
C GLY A 120 -18.59 -4.88 3.01
N ASN A 121 -18.62 -3.57 3.24
CA ASN A 121 -19.85 -2.77 3.17
C ASN A 121 -20.32 -2.55 1.73
N GLN A 122 -19.38 -2.31 0.82
CA GLN A 122 -19.68 -2.11 -0.59
C GLN A 122 -18.58 -2.81 -1.39
N PRO A 123 -18.82 -4.00 -1.95
CA PRO A 123 -17.84 -4.64 -2.81
C PRO A 123 -17.49 -3.78 -4.03
N CYS A 124 -16.26 -3.92 -4.51
CA CYS A 124 -15.76 -3.25 -5.70
C CYS A 124 -14.63 -4.07 -6.33
N ASP A 125 -14.15 -3.63 -7.49
CA ASP A 125 -13.04 -4.32 -8.17
C ASP A 125 -11.70 -4.02 -7.49
N VAL A 126 -11.42 -2.74 -7.23
CA VAL A 126 -10.18 -2.29 -6.59
C VAL A 126 -10.46 -1.21 -5.56
N ILE A 127 -9.72 -1.24 -4.46
CA ILE A 127 -9.80 -0.27 -3.38
C ILE A 127 -8.40 0.14 -2.92
N THR A 128 -8.21 1.42 -2.59
CA THR A 128 -6.91 1.97 -2.14
C THR A 128 -7.12 3.09 -1.12
N PRO A 129 -6.23 3.30 -0.14
CA PRO A 129 -6.39 4.36 0.83
C PRO A 129 -5.79 5.69 0.34
N VAL A 130 -6.41 6.78 0.78
CA VAL A 130 -5.95 8.15 0.58
C VAL A 130 -5.99 8.91 1.91
N THR A 131 -5.04 9.81 2.14
CA THR A 131 -5.02 10.67 3.33
C THR A 131 -5.15 12.13 2.93
N ARG A 132 -6.02 12.87 3.62
CA ARG A 132 -6.18 14.31 3.38
C ARG A 132 -5.05 15.10 4.04
N LEU A 133 -4.30 15.85 3.25
CA LEU A 133 -3.18 16.64 3.76
C LEU A 133 -3.68 17.87 4.51
N THR A 134 -3.06 18.18 5.65
CA THR A 134 -3.05 19.53 6.20
C THR A 134 -2.36 20.51 5.24
N TRP A 135 -2.56 21.81 5.45
CA TRP A 135 -1.83 22.82 4.67
C TRP A 135 -0.31 22.74 4.87
N ASP A 136 0.15 22.50 6.09
CA ASP A 136 1.58 22.31 6.40
C ASP A 136 2.17 21.07 5.70
N GLU A 137 1.44 19.96 5.67
CA GLU A 137 1.85 18.76 4.93
C GLU A 137 1.88 18.99 3.42
N LEU A 138 0.93 19.76 2.88
CA LEU A 138 0.94 20.14 1.47
C LEU A 138 2.15 21.02 1.12
N ASP A 139 2.50 21.98 1.98
CA ASP A 139 3.67 22.84 1.77
C ASP A 139 4.98 22.04 1.85
N LYS A 140 5.07 21.07 2.78
CA LYS A 140 6.19 20.12 2.82
C LYS A 140 6.27 19.27 1.56
N LEU A 141 5.14 18.80 1.03
CA LEU A 141 5.11 18.03 -0.22
C LEU A 141 5.60 18.88 -1.41
N ARG A 142 5.15 20.13 -1.52
CA ARG A 142 5.59 21.08 -2.55
C ARG A 142 7.10 21.29 -2.49
N ASN A 143 7.65 21.52 -1.30
CA ASN A 143 9.09 21.69 -1.10
C ASN A 143 9.88 20.42 -1.46
N SER A 144 9.41 19.24 -1.06
CA SER A 144 10.03 17.96 -1.42
C SER A 144 10.11 17.77 -2.94
N LYS A 145 9.04 18.14 -3.67
CA LYS A 145 8.99 18.03 -5.14
C LYS A 145 9.97 18.95 -5.88
N LEU A 146 10.57 19.94 -5.23
CA LEU A 146 11.66 20.72 -5.84
C LEU A 146 12.93 19.88 -6.06
N THR A 147 13.17 18.87 -5.23
CA THR A 147 14.35 17.99 -5.31
C THR A 147 14.00 16.58 -5.77
N THR A 148 12.77 16.13 -5.49
CA THR A 148 12.25 14.79 -5.83
C THR A 148 10.88 14.92 -6.51
N PRO A 149 10.82 15.44 -7.75
CA PRO A 149 9.57 15.90 -8.39
C PRO A 149 8.49 14.82 -8.50
N PHE A 150 8.89 13.56 -8.66
CA PHE A 150 7.99 12.42 -8.83
C PHE A 150 7.77 11.61 -7.53
N SER A 151 8.17 12.13 -6.38
CA SER A 151 7.86 11.55 -5.07
C SER A 151 6.48 12.00 -4.58
N GLY A 152 5.72 11.09 -3.96
CA GLY A 152 4.37 11.38 -3.46
C GLY A 152 3.33 11.55 -4.56
N THR A 153 2.39 10.60 -4.61
CA THR A 153 1.25 10.61 -5.53
C THR A 153 0.06 11.31 -4.87
N THR A 154 -0.63 12.15 -5.62
CA THR A 154 -1.91 12.73 -5.18
C THR A 154 -3.08 12.16 -5.99
N ALA A 155 -4.26 12.18 -5.40
CA ALA A 155 -5.47 11.61 -5.98
C ALA A 155 -6.62 12.61 -5.92
N VAL A 156 -7.47 12.56 -6.95
CA VAL A 156 -8.78 13.23 -6.98
C VAL A 156 -9.84 12.17 -7.18
N PHE A 157 -10.91 12.26 -6.41
CA PHE A 157 -11.97 11.25 -6.37
C PHE A 157 -13.28 11.90 -5.93
N ASN A 158 -14.38 11.20 -6.16
CA ASN A 158 -15.67 11.56 -5.62
C ASN A 158 -15.71 11.23 -4.12
N GLU A 159 -15.78 12.24 -3.24
CA GLU A 159 -15.77 11.99 -1.80
C GLU A 159 -16.99 11.22 -1.28
N GLU A 160 -18.14 11.28 -1.98
CA GLU A 160 -19.36 10.58 -1.58
C GLU A 160 -19.32 9.09 -1.94
N THR A 161 -18.83 8.75 -3.14
CA THR A 161 -18.81 7.36 -3.65
C THR A 161 -17.46 6.68 -3.49
N GLY A 162 -16.41 7.45 -3.17
CA GLY A 162 -15.02 7.02 -3.19
C GLY A 162 -14.44 6.80 -4.58
N ARG A 163 -15.20 6.95 -5.67
CA ARG A 163 -14.72 6.63 -7.03
C ARG A 163 -13.56 7.56 -7.44
N ALA A 164 -12.39 6.99 -7.70
CA ALA A 164 -11.23 7.71 -8.19
C ALA A 164 -11.52 8.31 -9.58
N TYR A 165 -11.17 9.59 -9.74
CA TYR A 165 -11.15 10.25 -11.05
C TYR A 165 -9.76 10.16 -11.66
N TRP A 166 -8.71 10.39 -10.86
CA TRP A 166 -7.33 10.35 -11.36
C TRP A 166 -6.30 10.25 -10.22
N PHE A 167 -5.12 9.75 -10.57
CA PHE A 167 -3.90 9.77 -9.73
C PHE A 167 -2.77 10.44 -10.50
N SER A 168 -1.95 11.24 -9.82
CA SER A 168 -0.82 11.91 -10.48
C SER A 168 0.38 12.08 -9.56
N LYS A 169 1.58 12.04 -10.15
CA LYS A 169 2.82 12.51 -9.53
C LYS A 169 2.86 14.03 -9.44
N ASN A 170 2.04 14.76 -10.19
CA ASN A 170 1.80 16.17 -9.93
C ASN A 170 0.82 16.35 -8.76
N ILE A 171 0.85 17.52 -8.13
CA ILE A 171 -0.14 17.87 -7.10
C ILE A 171 -1.43 18.25 -7.79
N ILE A 172 -2.47 17.45 -7.58
CA ILE A 172 -3.83 17.71 -8.04
C ILE A 172 -4.81 17.75 -6.85
N PRO A 173 -5.89 18.55 -6.94
CA PRO A 173 -6.23 19.46 -8.04
C PRO A 173 -5.44 20.78 -7.98
N ALA A 174 -5.54 21.60 -9.04
CA ALA A 174 -5.12 22.99 -8.97
C ALA A 174 -5.98 23.77 -7.96
N ILE A 175 -5.33 24.50 -7.05
CA ILE A 175 -6.02 25.22 -5.96
C ILE A 175 -6.15 26.70 -6.31
N ARG A 176 -7.35 27.11 -6.73
CA ARG A 176 -7.66 28.54 -6.91
C ARG A 176 -8.04 29.17 -5.58
N LYS A 177 -7.66 30.45 -5.37
CA LYS A 177 -7.99 31.23 -4.15
C LYS A 177 -7.53 30.56 -2.85
N GLU A 178 -6.33 29.98 -2.86
CA GLU A 178 -5.79 29.20 -1.73
C GLU A 178 -5.80 29.96 -0.39
N ILE A 179 -5.48 31.26 -0.39
CA ILE A 179 -5.48 32.10 0.82
C ILE A 179 -6.86 32.05 1.51
N GLY A 180 -7.95 32.14 0.75
CA GLY A 180 -9.29 32.05 1.32
C GLY A 180 -9.61 30.66 1.88
N LEU A 181 -9.13 29.59 1.22
CA LEU A 181 -9.33 28.22 1.70
C LEU A 181 -8.54 27.93 2.98
N ARG A 182 -7.33 28.47 3.11
CA ARG A 182 -6.50 28.36 4.32
C ARG A 182 -7.16 28.98 5.54
N ASN A 183 -7.84 30.12 5.37
CA ASN A 183 -8.52 30.80 6.46
C ASN A 183 -9.78 30.04 6.94
N ASN A 184 -10.38 29.21 6.07
CA ASN A 184 -11.64 28.53 6.35
C ASN A 184 -11.47 27.10 6.89
N SER A 185 -10.32 26.46 6.65
CA SER A 185 -10.09 25.05 6.99
C SER A 185 -8.62 24.80 7.30
N GLY A 186 -8.33 24.03 8.36
CA GLY A 186 -6.98 23.55 8.67
C GLY A 186 -6.47 22.45 7.72
N LYS A 187 -7.36 21.85 6.91
CA LYS A 187 -7.03 20.82 5.92
C LYS A 187 -7.07 21.39 4.51
N SER A 188 -6.07 21.01 3.71
CA SER A 188 -6.04 21.30 2.28
C SER A 188 -7.04 20.42 1.53
N PRO A 189 -7.42 20.75 0.28
CA PRO A 189 -8.25 19.87 -0.56
C PRO A 189 -7.45 18.73 -1.21
N VAL A 190 -6.15 18.60 -0.91
CA VAL A 190 -5.28 17.63 -1.56
C VAL A 190 -5.27 16.32 -0.77
N TYR A 191 -5.50 15.23 -1.47
CA TYR A 191 -5.38 13.88 -0.95
C TYR A 191 -4.11 13.24 -1.48
N ARG A 192 -3.31 12.69 -0.58
CA ARG A 192 -2.15 11.87 -0.92
C ARG A 192 -2.58 10.41 -0.99
N HIS A 193 -2.25 9.76 -2.09
CA HIS A 193 -2.43 8.33 -2.26
C HIS A 193 -1.38 7.55 -1.45
N ILE A 194 -1.81 6.42 -0.87
CA ILE A 194 -0.95 5.49 -0.15
C ILE A 194 -0.91 4.20 -0.98
N GLY A 195 0.29 3.73 -1.31
CA GLY A 195 0.53 2.55 -2.17
C GLY A 195 0.14 1.21 -1.53
N LEU A 196 -1.12 1.08 -1.13
CA LEU A 196 -1.76 -0.12 -0.61
C LEU A 196 -3.00 -0.37 -1.45
N TYR A 197 -3.20 -1.61 -1.87
CA TYR A 197 -4.30 -1.97 -2.75
C TYR A 197 -5.03 -3.21 -2.24
N GLY A 198 -6.34 -3.18 -2.38
CA GLY A 198 -7.20 -4.33 -2.23
C GLY A 198 -7.91 -4.63 -3.53
N TYR A 199 -8.15 -5.90 -3.81
CA TYR A 199 -8.75 -6.37 -5.04
C TYR A 199 -9.85 -7.39 -4.74
N SER A 200 -10.91 -7.38 -5.55
CA SER A 200 -11.73 -8.59 -5.68
C SER A 200 -10.89 -9.70 -6.33
N LYS A 201 -11.18 -10.97 -6.04
CA LYS A 201 -10.45 -12.09 -6.69
C LYS A 201 -10.53 -12.01 -8.21
N MET A 202 -11.71 -11.71 -8.75
CA MET A 202 -11.93 -11.59 -10.18
C MET A 202 -11.05 -10.48 -10.78
N MET A 203 -11.02 -9.31 -10.14
CA MET A 203 -10.21 -8.19 -10.61
C MET A 203 -8.71 -8.46 -10.48
N LEU A 204 -8.25 -9.10 -9.40
CA LEU A 204 -6.83 -9.47 -9.26
C LEU A 204 -6.37 -10.38 -10.40
N MET A 205 -7.15 -11.41 -10.72
CA MET A 205 -6.82 -12.32 -11.82
C MET A 205 -6.84 -11.61 -13.17
N LYS A 206 -7.79 -10.69 -13.37
CA LYS A 206 -7.89 -9.88 -14.58
C LYS A 206 -6.74 -8.90 -14.71
N TYR A 207 -6.31 -8.25 -13.60
CA TYR A 207 -5.22 -7.27 -13.56
C TYR A 207 -3.92 -7.84 -14.15
N SER A 208 -3.54 -9.07 -13.76
CA SER A 208 -2.35 -9.75 -14.30
C SER A 208 -2.37 -10.02 -15.80
N THR A 209 -3.52 -9.84 -16.47
CA THR A 209 -3.63 -9.96 -17.94
C THR A 209 -3.61 -8.61 -18.66
N LEU A 210 -3.72 -7.50 -17.91
CA LEU A 210 -3.76 -6.17 -18.47
C LEU A 210 -2.36 -5.72 -18.85
N LYS A 211 -2.22 -5.19 -20.07
CA LYS A 211 -0.98 -4.57 -20.53
C LYS A 211 -0.84 -3.17 -19.96
N GLU A 212 0.41 -2.75 -19.77
CA GLU A 212 0.75 -1.36 -19.51
C GLU A 212 0.22 -0.45 -20.62
N ASN A 213 -0.17 0.76 -20.24
CA ASN A 213 -0.78 1.73 -21.13
C ASN A 213 -0.13 3.11 -21.00
N PHE A 214 -0.75 4.12 -21.63
CA PHE A 214 -0.08 5.37 -21.92
C PHE A 214 0.25 6.18 -20.65
N TYR A 215 -0.73 6.41 -19.77
CA TYR A 215 -0.52 7.22 -18.57
C TYR A 215 0.18 6.45 -17.46
N GLU A 216 0.02 5.14 -17.37
CA GLU A 216 0.88 4.32 -16.49
C GLU A 216 2.36 4.56 -16.80
N ASN A 217 2.75 4.55 -18.08
CA ASN A 217 4.13 4.78 -18.50
C ASN A 217 4.61 6.21 -18.20
N LEU A 218 3.75 7.22 -18.39
CA LEU A 218 4.13 8.61 -18.14
C LEU A 218 4.26 8.95 -16.65
N GLU A 219 3.36 8.44 -15.81
CA GLU A 219 3.31 8.76 -14.38
C GLU A 219 4.09 7.74 -13.52
N GLY A 220 4.41 6.57 -14.07
CA GLY A 220 4.95 5.44 -13.31
C GLY A 220 3.96 4.96 -12.24
N LEU A 221 2.68 4.86 -12.59
CA LEU A 221 1.57 4.54 -11.68
C LEU A 221 0.73 3.39 -12.23
N GLU A 222 1.02 2.19 -11.76
CA GLU A 222 0.35 0.92 -12.11
C GLU A 222 -1.19 1.00 -12.08
N GLN A 223 -1.76 1.74 -11.13
CA GLN A 223 -3.21 1.85 -11.00
C GLN A 223 -3.89 2.63 -12.14
N LEU A 224 -3.15 3.45 -12.89
CA LEU A 224 -3.69 4.11 -14.09
C LEU A 224 -4.02 3.10 -15.19
N ARG A 225 -3.39 1.92 -15.17
CA ARG A 225 -3.74 0.78 -16.04
C ARG A 225 -5.23 0.46 -16.04
N LEU A 226 -5.82 0.50 -14.84
CA LEU A 226 -7.22 0.21 -14.59
C LEU A 226 -8.12 1.35 -15.06
N LEU A 227 -7.79 2.59 -14.68
CA LEU A 227 -8.62 3.77 -15.00
C LEU A 227 -8.74 3.99 -16.50
N GLU A 228 -7.64 3.90 -17.26
CA GLU A 228 -7.69 4.07 -18.72
C GLU A 228 -8.49 2.98 -19.44
N GLN A 229 -8.60 1.80 -18.84
CA GLN A 229 -9.43 0.71 -19.38
C GLN A 229 -10.89 0.77 -18.89
N GLY A 230 -11.25 1.83 -18.16
CA GLY A 230 -12.61 2.07 -17.68
C GLY A 230 -13.01 1.29 -16.43
N TYR A 231 -12.05 0.68 -15.73
CA TYR A 231 -12.31 0.06 -14.43
C TYR A 231 -12.31 1.12 -13.33
N ASP A 232 -13.14 0.88 -12.32
CA ASP A 232 -13.25 1.78 -11.17
C ASP A 232 -12.27 1.38 -10.06
N ILE A 233 -11.67 2.41 -9.44
CA ILE A 233 -10.88 2.27 -8.21
C ILE A 233 -11.60 3.07 -7.13
N ARG A 234 -11.82 2.46 -5.97
CA ARG A 234 -12.39 3.15 -4.82
C ARG A 234 -11.30 3.65 -3.87
N CYS A 235 -11.30 4.95 -3.61
CA CYS A 235 -10.49 5.59 -2.59
C CYS A 235 -11.20 5.49 -1.23
N VAL A 236 -10.45 5.11 -0.20
CA VAL A 236 -10.89 5.12 1.21
C VAL A 236 -10.09 6.16 1.97
N THR A 237 -10.76 7.15 2.57
CA THR A 237 -10.07 8.15 3.38
C THR A 237 -9.60 7.54 4.69
N VAL A 238 -8.30 7.64 4.98
CA VAL A 238 -7.66 7.18 6.22
C VAL A 238 -6.96 8.31 6.95
N ASP A 239 -6.73 8.14 8.25
CA ASP A 239 -6.06 9.13 9.11
C ASP A 239 -4.91 8.51 9.90
N TYR A 240 -3.72 9.09 9.76
CA TYR A 240 -2.54 8.69 10.53
C TYR A 240 -2.70 8.88 12.04
N LYS A 241 -3.69 9.65 12.53
CA LYS A 241 -3.98 9.85 13.97
C LYS A 241 -2.74 10.29 14.76
N GLY A 242 -1.93 11.16 14.16
CA GLY A 242 -0.67 11.67 14.74
C GLY A 242 0.52 10.69 14.67
N ARG A 243 0.34 9.48 14.12
CA ARG A 243 1.45 8.56 13.84
C ARG A 243 2.30 9.08 12.69
N ALA A 244 3.55 8.62 12.65
CA ALA A 244 4.45 8.96 11.58
C ALA A 244 3.95 8.43 10.22
N ASN A 245 4.04 9.28 9.21
CA ASN A 245 3.88 8.86 7.83
C ASN A 245 5.27 8.61 7.22
N MET A 246 5.47 7.39 6.72
CA MET A 246 6.67 6.99 6.01
C MET A 246 6.29 6.25 4.73
N SER A 247 7.04 6.48 3.66
CA SER A 247 7.01 5.62 2.47
C SER A 247 7.58 4.22 2.80
N GLY A 248 7.49 3.30 1.84
CA GLY A 248 8.19 2.02 1.95
C GLY A 248 9.70 2.18 2.15
N VAL A 249 10.34 1.12 2.66
CA VAL A 249 11.77 1.06 2.93
C VAL A 249 12.49 0.48 1.72
N ASP A 250 13.31 1.28 1.06
CA ASP A 250 14.01 0.91 -0.17
C ASP A 250 15.53 1.08 -0.09
N SER A 251 16.02 1.71 0.97
CA SER A 251 17.43 2.06 1.17
C SER A 251 17.86 1.92 2.64
N TYR A 252 19.15 1.98 2.91
CA TYR A 252 19.67 1.98 4.30
C TYR A 252 19.30 3.26 5.04
N GLU A 253 19.19 4.38 4.33
CA GLU A 253 18.69 5.64 4.86
C GLU A 253 17.23 5.51 5.30
N ASP A 254 16.41 4.77 4.54
CA ASP A 254 15.03 4.48 4.93
C ASP A 254 14.97 3.57 6.17
N ILE A 255 15.85 2.57 6.30
CA ILE A 255 15.95 1.77 7.54
C ILE A 255 16.20 2.69 8.74
N THR A 256 17.21 3.54 8.64
CA THR A 256 17.56 4.50 9.72
C THR A 256 16.37 5.40 10.04
N ARG A 257 15.65 5.87 9.02
CA ARG A 257 14.44 6.67 9.19
C ARG A 257 13.33 5.89 9.89
N ALA A 258 13.09 4.63 9.51
CA ALA A 258 12.10 3.77 10.16
C ALA A 258 12.45 3.56 11.65
N GLU A 259 13.71 3.29 11.96
CA GLU A 259 14.19 3.10 13.33
C GLU A 259 13.97 4.34 14.20
N MET A 260 14.31 5.53 13.68
CA MET A 260 14.06 6.81 14.37
C MET A 260 12.56 7.04 14.62
N LEU A 261 11.71 6.73 13.64
CA LEU A 261 10.26 6.88 13.80
C LEU A 261 9.69 5.92 14.83
N ILE A 262 10.14 4.66 14.85
CA ILE A 262 9.76 3.67 15.86
C ILE A 262 10.21 4.12 17.24
N GLN A 263 11.44 4.62 17.37
CA GLN A 263 11.94 5.11 18.66
C GLN A 263 11.12 6.30 19.18
N LYS A 264 10.72 7.21 18.28
CA LYS A 264 9.97 8.42 18.64
C LYS A 264 8.49 8.16 18.94
N HIS A 265 7.85 7.27 18.18
CA HIS A 265 6.40 7.08 18.20
C HIS A 265 5.95 5.74 18.79
N GLY A 266 6.90 4.86 19.12
CA GLY A 266 6.61 3.49 19.53
C GLY A 266 6.37 2.54 18.36
N GLU A 267 6.15 1.26 18.71
CA GLU A 267 5.67 0.26 17.77
C GLU A 267 4.19 0.52 17.41
N LEU A 268 3.76 0.10 16.22
CA LEU A 268 2.36 0.27 15.78
C LEU A 268 1.38 -0.70 16.45
N ILE A 269 1.91 -1.73 17.13
CA ILE A 269 1.19 -2.86 17.71
C ILE A 269 1.70 -3.16 19.13
#